data_AF-A0A2E7CCF8-F1
#
_entry.id   AF-A0A2E7CCF8-F1
#
_cell.length_a   1.000
_cell.length_b   1.000
_cell.length_c   1.000
_cell.angle_alpha   90.00
_cell.angle_beta   90.00
_cell.angle_gamma   90.00
#
_symmetry.space_group_name_H-M   'P 1'
#
loop_
_entity.id
_entity.type
_entity.pdbx_description
1 polymer ?
#
loop_
_entity_poly.entity_id
_entity_poly.type
_entity_poly.pdbx_seq_one_letter_code
_entity_poly.pdbx_strand_id
1 'polypeptide(L)'
;MKYPKLFLIFRRRLAKAILQIMGWKFRGQDPPSGWHQIIFINEIEGKHSCTQRKWMRHLTSSASFFLDLSDKSKIEKKINQHATLLIKWTRNTSNEDLVWLLEFARANKIKLSACAWEPANSTIKFHSQFNPSPYTARDISYLERFFVYFRKV
;
A
#
# COMPACT_ATOMS: atom_id res chain seq x y z
N MET A 1 19.45 0.00 8.93
CA MET A 1 19.02 0.46 10.27
C MET A 1 17.63 -0.07 10.57
N LYS A 2 17.48 -0.85 11.65
CA LYS A 2 16.16 -1.23 12.19
C LYS A 2 15.71 -0.10 13.12
N TYR A 3 14.71 0.68 12.73
CA TYR A 3 14.14 1.69 13.61
C TYR A 3 13.22 1.05 14.66
N PRO A 4 13.16 1.59 15.89
CA PRO A 4 12.19 1.14 16.88
C PRO A 4 10.75 1.27 16.36
N LYS A 5 9.87 0.31 16.71
CA LYS A 5 8.45 0.36 16.31
C LYS A 5 7.76 1.66 16.75
N LEU A 6 8.09 2.14 17.95
CA LEU A 6 7.59 3.41 18.50
C LEU A 6 7.97 4.60 17.61
N PHE A 7 9.22 4.65 17.13
CA PHE A 7 9.66 5.70 16.20
C PHE A 7 8.87 5.67 14.90
N LEU A 8 8.63 4.49 14.33
CA LEU A 8 7.88 4.34 13.08
C LEU A 8 6.41 4.77 13.24
N ILE A 9 5.79 4.46 14.38
CA ILE A 9 4.43 4.93 14.73
C ILE A 9 4.41 6.46 14.88
N PHE A 10 5.37 7.03 15.61
CA PHE A 10 5.47 8.48 15.79
C PHE A 10 5.67 9.21 14.45
N ARG A 11 6.64 8.74 13.65
CA ARG A 11 6.91 9.25 12.30
C ARG A 11 5.66 9.26 11.43
N ARG A 12 4.85 8.20 11.50
CA ARG A 12 3.59 8.12 10.77
C ARG A 12 2.58 9.16 11.25
N ARG A 13 2.40 9.32 12.56
CA ARG A 13 1.49 10.34 13.12
C ARG A 13 1.92 11.73 12.69
N LEU A 14 3.21 12.03 12.76
CA LEU A 14 3.77 13.30 12.30
C LEU A 14 3.54 13.49 10.79
N ALA A 15 3.79 12.47 9.97
CA ALA A 15 3.57 12.54 8.54
C ALA A 15 2.10 12.80 8.19
N LYS A 16 1.17 12.15 8.90
CA LYS A 16 -0.27 12.38 8.75
C LYS A 16 -0.62 13.83 9.11
N ALA A 17 -0.11 14.34 10.23
CA ALA A 17 -0.34 15.73 10.64
C ALA A 17 0.21 16.73 9.63
N ILE A 18 1.43 16.53 9.11
CA ILE A 18 2.00 17.41 8.08
C ILE A 18 1.15 17.38 6.81
N LEU A 19 0.74 16.20 6.35
CA LEU A 19 -0.11 16.07 5.18
C LEU A 19 -1.46 16.78 5.39
N GLN A 20 -2.06 16.69 6.58
CA GLN A 20 -3.28 17.41 6.93
C GLN A 20 -3.07 18.94 6.90
N ILE A 21 -1.95 19.45 7.41
CA ILE A 21 -1.57 20.87 7.32
C ILE A 21 -1.40 21.29 5.86
N MET A 22 -0.84 20.42 5.02
CA MET A 22 -0.74 20.62 3.56
C MET A 22 -2.08 20.50 2.82
N GLY A 23 -3.20 20.35 3.53
CA GLY A 23 -4.55 20.27 2.95
C GLY A 23 -5.03 18.86 2.58
N TRP A 24 -4.24 17.81 2.88
CA TRP A 24 -4.64 16.44 2.58
C TRP A 24 -5.67 15.88 3.57
N LYS A 25 -6.76 15.33 3.04
CA LYS A 25 -7.83 14.68 3.80
C LYS A 25 -7.61 13.18 3.84
N PHE A 26 -7.48 12.61 5.03
CA PHE A 26 -7.39 11.16 5.22
C PHE A 26 -8.78 10.55 5.35
N ARG A 27 -9.07 9.51 4.55
CA ARG A 27 -10.32 8.73 4.62
C ARG A 27 -10.03 7.25 4.86
N GLY A 28 -10.97 6.58 5.51
CA GLY A 28 -10.87 5.15 5.80
C GLY A 28 -10.06 4.83 7.04
N GLN A 29 -9.71 3.55 7.20
CA GLN A 29 -9.01 3.07 8.38
C GLN A 29 -7.51 3.28 8.24
N ASP A 30 -6.91 3.72 9.33
CA ASP A 30 -5.47 3.87 9.47
C ASP A 30 -4.77 2.51 9.21
N PRO A 31 -3.72 2.43 8.35
CA PRO A 31 -3.05 1.16 8.06
C PRO A 31 -2.57 0.49 9.36
N PRO A 32 -2.93 -0.77 9.65
CA PRO A 32 -2.59 -1.39 10.92
C PRO A 32 -1.08 -1.52 11.19
N SER A 33 -0.74 -1.70 12.47
CA SER A 33 0.63 -1.90 12.97
C SER A 33 1.04 -3.37 13.06
N GLY A 34 0.57 -4.18 12.09
CA GLY A 34 0.81 -5.62 11.98
C GLY A 34 2.15 -5.97 11.31
N TRP A 35 2.59 -7.22 11.46
CA TRP A 35 3.96 -7.65 11.15
C TRP A 35 4.26 -8.03 9.69
N HIS A 36 3.27 -8.13 8.80
CA HIS A 36 3.49 -8.36 7.37
C HIS A 36 2.31 -7.82 6.57
N GLN A 37 2.56 -6.88 5.67
CA GLN A 37 1.50 -6.29 4.88
C GLN A 37 1.99 -5.93 3.49
N ILE A 38 1.14 -6.20 2.50
CA ILE A 38 1.25 -5.63 1.16
C ILE A 38 0.20 -4.53 1.03
N ILE A 39 0.63 -3.36 0.57
CA ILE A 39 -0.23 -2.20 0.30
C ILE A 39 -0.14 -1.91 -1.19
N PHE A 40 -1.26 -2.07 -1.88
CA PHE A 40 -1.42 -1.62 -3.26
C PHE A 40 -1.62 -0.10 -3.27
N ILE A 41 -0.96 0.62 -4.19
CA ILE A 41 -1.02 2.08 -4.26
C ILE A 41 -1.27 2.51 -5.70
N ASN A 42 -2.24 3.39 -5.96
CA ASN A 42 -2.40 3.97 -7.28
C ASN A 42 -1.23 4.91 -7.62
N GLU A 43 -0.86 4.98 -8.89
CA GLU A 43 0.13 5.97 -9.32
C GLU A 43 -0.49 7.36 -9.44
N ILE A 44 0.19 8.34 -8.84
CA ILE A 44 0.02 9.75 -9.22
C ILE A 44 1.07 10.06 -10.28
N GLU A 45 0.63 10.49 -11.46
CA GLU A 45 1.51 10.88 -12.55
C GLU A 45 2.11 12.28 -12.32
N GLY A 46 3.26 12.55 -12.94
CA GLY A 46 3.91 13.86 -12.93
C GLY A 46 4.67 14.19 -11.64
N LYS A 47 4.74 15.50 -11.31
CA LYS A 47 5.59 16.08 -10.25
C LYS A 47 5.30 15.54 -8.85
N HIS A 48 4.10 14.98 -8.62
CA HIS A 48 3.69 14.47 -7.31
C HIS A 48 4.08 13.01 -7.06
N SER A 49 4.56 12.27 -8.05
CA SER A 49 4.95 10.85 -7.93
C SER A 49 6.06 10.61 -6.89
N CYS A 50 7.12 11.42 -6.92
CA CYS A 50 8.22 11.34 -5.96
C CYS A 50 7.75 11.66 -4.54
N THR A 51 6.89 12.68 -4.43
CA THR A 51 6.27 13.12 -3.18
C THR A 51 5.38 12.02 -2.59
N GLN A 52 4.55 11.38 -3.41
CA GLN A 52 3.72 10.24 -3.01
C GLN A 52 4.57 9.10 -2.47
N ARG A 53 5.63 8.70 -3.19
CA ARG A 53 6.54 7.63 -2.75
C ARG A 53 7.20 7.96 -1.41
N LYS A 54 7.67 9.19 -1.24
CA LYS A 54 8.26 9.64 0.02
C LYS A 54 7.24 9.56 1.15
N TRP A 55 6.07 10.15 0.98
CA TRP A 55 5.03 10.17 2.01
C TRP A 55 4.50 8.79 2.36
N MET A 56 4.26 7.94 1.37
CA MET A 56 3.79 6.57 1.61
C MET A 56 4.76 5.77 2.48
N ARG A 57 6.07 5.95 2.30
CA ARG A 57 7.06 5.35 3.20
C ARG A 57 6.94 5.83 4.63
N HIS A 58 6.59 7.10 4.84
CA HIS A 58 6.40 7.67 6.18
C HIS A 58 5.05 7.30 6.79
N LEU A 59 4.03 7.03 5.97
CA LEU A 59 2.68 6.64 6.40
C LEU A 59 2.56 5.18 6.86
N THR A 60 3.58 4.35 6.66
CA THR A 60 3.62 2.99 7.20
C THR A 60 4.12 2.96 8.65
N SER A 61 3.65 1.97 9.41
CA SER A 61 4.07 1.69 10.80
C SER A 61 5.29 0.77 10.91
N SER A 62 5.82 0.32 9.78
CA SER A 62 6.95 -0.60 9.61
C SER A 62 7.93 -0.05 8.55
N ALA A 63 9.10 -0.69 8.44
CA ALA A 63 10.01 -0.44 7.32
C ALA A 63 9.31 -0.82 6.01
N SER A 64 9.32 0.08 5.03
CA SER A 64 8.54 -0.08 3.81
C SER A 64 9.34 0.15 2.52
N PHE A 65 9.06 -0.68 1.52
CA PHE A 65 9.80 -0.70 0.27
C PHE A 65 8.83 -0.70 -0.91
N PHE A 66 9.07 0.22 -1.85
CA PHE A 66 8.47 0.14 -3.17
C PHE A 66 9.16 -0.96 -3.95
N LEU A 67 8.35 -1.92 -4.43
CA LEU A 67 8.81 -3.04 -5.23
C LEU A 67 8.01 -3.10 -6.53
N ASP A 68 8.69 -3.56 -7.57
CA ASP A 68 8.03 -3.96 -8.80
C ASP A 68 7.38 -5.33 -8.57
N LEU A 69 6.18 -5.52 -9.11
CA LEU A 69 5.46 -6.78 -8.99
C LEU A 69 6.18 -7.92 -9.72
N SER A 70 6.93 -7.60 -10.77
CA SER A 70 7.72 -8.56 -11.54
C SER A 70 8.91 -9.14 -10.77
N ASP A 71 9.42 -8.44 -9.75
CA ASP A 71 10.61 -8.83 -8.99
C ASP A 71 10.26 -9.74 -7.79
N LYS A 72 9.85 -10.98 -8.12
CA LYS A 72 9.39 -12.01 -7.17
C LYS A 72 10.42 -12.31 -6.07
N SER A 73 11.69 -12.43 -6.43
CA SER A 73 12.79 -12.71 -5.48
C SER A 73 12.93 -11.60 -4.43
N LYS A 74 12.83 -10.35 -4.84
CA LYS A 74 12.94 -9.21 -3.92
C LYS A 74 11.71 -9.09 -3.01
N ILE A 75 10.52 -9.41 -3.52
CA ILE A 75 9.28 -9.49 -2.75
C ILE A 75 9.43 -10.51 -1.60
N GLU A 76 9.84 -11.73 -1.92
CA GLU A 76 10.07 -12.80 -0.93
C GLU A 76 11.10 -12.38 0.13
N LYS A 77 12.26 -11.86 -0.33
CA LYS A 77 13.33 -11.39 0.56
C LYS A 77 12.84 -10.30 1.52
N LYS A 78 12.02 -9.36 1.06
CA LYS A 78 11.56 -8.23 1.89
C LYS A 78 10.42 -8.60 2.84
N ILE A 79 9.56 -9.53 2.43
CA ILE A 79 8.54 -10.09 3.33
C ILE A 79 9.20 -10.84 4.48
N ASN A 80 10.22 -11.67 4.20
CA ASN A 80 10.97 -12.39 5.24
C ASN A 80 11.73 -11.45 6.19
N GLN A 81 11.94 -10.18 5.79
CA GLN A 81 12.50 -9.13 6.65
C GLN A 81 11.44 -8.40 7.50
N HIS A 82 10.20 -8.89 7.54
CA HIS A 82 9.06 -8.25 8.22
C HIS A 82 8.77 -6.81 7.72
N ALA A 83 9.05 -6.54 6.45
CA ALA A 83 8.83 -5.24 5.85
C ALA A 83 7.42 -5.12 5.24
N THR A 84 6.86 -3.91 5.24
CA THR A 84 5.66 -3.62 4.44
C THR A 84 6.03 -3.40 2.99
N LEU A 85 5.39 -4.16 2.10
CA LEU A 85 5.58 -3.99 0.67
C LEU A 85 4.62 -2.94 0.14
N LEU A 86 5.14 -2.02 -0.64
CA LEU A 86 4.38 -1.00 -1.35
C LEU A 86 4.41 -1.35 -2.83
N ILE A 87 3.28 -1.83 -3.34
CA ILE A 87 3.17 -2.31 -4.71
C ILE A 87 2.32 -1.34 -5.50
N LYS A 88 2.83 -0.96 -6.67
CA LYS A 88 2.13 -0.07 -7.58
C LYS A 88 0.95 -0.81 -8.20
N TRP A 89 -0.23 -0.22 -8.12
CA TRP A 89 -1.42 -0.69 -8.84
C TRP A 89 -1.58 0.12 -10.13
N THR A 90 -1.49 -0.57 -11.26
CA THR A 90 -1.76 0.01 -12.59
C THR A 90 -2.80 -0.82 -13.33
N ARG A 91 -3.52 -0.21 -14.28
CA ARG A 91 -4.44 -0.96 -15.15
C ARG A 91 -3.72 -2.00 -16.03
N ASN A 92 -2.43 -1.79 -16.31
CA ASN A 92 -1.62 -2.69 -17.13
C ASN A 92 -0.82 -3.70 -16.31
N THR A 93 -1.17 -3.91 -15.03
CA THR A 93 -0.49 -4.88 -14.19
C THR A 93 -0.80 -6.29 -14.69
N SER A 94 0.21 -7.13 -14.87
CA SER A 94 0.03 -8.52 -15.27
C SER A 94 -0.87 -9.27 -14.28
N ASN A 95 -1.97 -9.85 -14.79
CA ASN A 95 -2.86 -10.67 -13.96
C ASN A 95 -2.12 -11.88 -13.39
N GLU A 96 -1.18 -12.46 -14.12
CA GLU A 96 -0.40 -13.62 -13.65
C GLU A 96 0.46 -13.27 -12.43
N ASP A 97 1.13 -12.12 -12.45
CA ASP A 97 1.95 -11.71 -11.31
C ASP A 97 1.11 -11.28 -10.10
N LEU A 98 -0.08 -10.72 -10.34
CA LEU A 98 -1.04 -10.44 -9.28
C LEU A 98 -1.55 -11.74 -8.64
N VAL A 99 -1.92 -12.73 -9.45
CA VAL A 99 -2.33 -14.05 -8.96
C VAL A 99 -1.23 -14.66 -8.11
N TRP A 100 0.01 -14.70 -8.63
CA TRP A 100 1.16 -15.21 -7.87
C TRP A 100 1.33 -14.50 -6.52
N LEU A 101 1.28 -13.16 -6.50
CA LEU A 101 1.44 -12.38 -5.28
C LEU A 101 0.34 -12.67 -4.25
N LEU A 102 -0.91 -12.81 -4.70
CA LEU A 102 -2.04 -13.10 -3.83
C LEU A 102 -1.96 -14.51 -3.23
N GLU A 103 -1.56 -15.50 -4.03
CA GLU A 103 -1.31 -16.86 -3.57
C GLU A 103 -0.15 -16.92 -2.59
N PHE A 104 0.95 -16.22 -2.90
CA PHE A 104 2.10 -16.08 -2.02
C PHE A 104 1.71 -15.43 -0.68
N ALA A 105 0.94 -14.34 -0.74
CA ALA A 105 0.44 -13.66 0.45
C ALA A 105 -0.45 -14.58 1.29
N ARG A 106 -1.29 -15.39 0.65
CA ARG A 106 -2.17 -16.36 1.33
C ARG A 106 -1.36 -17.42 2.06
N ALA A 107 -0.40 -18.04 1.37
CA ALA A 107 0.46 -19.08 1.93
C ALA A 107 1.25 -18.58 3.16
N ASN A 108 1.67 -17.32 3.12
CA ASN A 108 2.45 -16.68 4.19
C ASN A 108 1.60 -15.89 5.21
N LYS A 109 0.25 -15.99 5.15
CA LYS A 109 -0.69 -15.29 6.04
C LYS A 109 -0.48 -13.77 6.08
N ILE A 110 -0.12 -13.18 4.94
CA ILE A 110 0.17 -11.75 4.78
C ILE A 110 -1.13 -11.00 4.52
N LYS A 111 -1.31 -9.88 5.21
CA LYS A 111 -2.48 -9.02 5.01
C LYS A 111 -2.31 -8.15 3.78
N LEU A 112 -3.40 -7.95 3.06
CA LEU A 112 -3.48 -7.02 1.93
C LEU A 112 -4.22 -5.76 2.35
N SER A 113 -3.90 -4.65 1.71
CA SER A 113 -4.65 -3.39 1.80
C SER A 113 -4.40 -2.59 0.52
N ALA A 114 -5.16 -1.51 0.35
CA ALA A 114 -5.02 -0.59 -0.74
C ALA A 114 -5.00 0.85 -0.21
N CYS A 115 -4.21 1.72 -0.85
CA CYS A 115 -4.12 3.12 -0.55
C CYS A 115 -4.27 3.91 -1.85
N ALA A 116 -5.28 4.78 -1.92
CA ALA A 116 -5.53 5.60 -3.07
C ALA A 116 -5.28 7.08 -2.76
N TRP A 117 -4.59 7.77 -3.67
CA TRP A 117 -4.28 9.20 -3.62
C TRP A 117 -5.01 9.93 -4.75
N GLU A 118 -5.78 10.96 -4.38
CA GLU A 118 -6.59 11.80 -5.26
C GLU A 118 -6.03 13.23 -5.19
N PRO A 119 -5.17 13.66 -6.12
CA PRO A 119 -4.59 15.00 -6.08
C PRO A 119 -5.63 16.11 -6.19
N ALA A 120 -6.66 15.92 -7.04
CA ALA A 120 -7.69 16.94 -7.30
C ALA A 120 -8.43 17.37 -6.02
N ASN A 121 -8.78 16.39 -5.19
CA ASN A 121 -9.47 16.60 -3.91
C ASN A 121 -8.52 16.59 -2.70
N SER A 122 -7.21 16.53 -2.94
CA SER A 122 -6.18 16.33 -1.90
C SER A 122 -6.59 15.23 -0.92
N THR A 123 -7.02 14.07 -1.40
CA THR A 123 -7.55 13.00 -0.53
C THR A 123 -6.66 11.76 -0.57
N ILE A 124 -6.40 11.17 0.60
CA ILE A 124 -5.70 9.90 0.76
C ILE A 124 -6.66 8.92 1.43
N LYS A 125 -7.02 7.84 0.75
CA LYS A 125 -7.92 6.81 1.28
C LYS A 125 -7.19 5.51 1.52
N PHE A 126 -7.24 5.02 2.75
CA PHE A 126 -6.78 3.68 3.10
C PHE A 126 -7.97 2.72 3.17
N HIS A 127 -7.82 1.59 2.49
CA HIS A 127 -8.73 0.47 2.59
C HIS A 127 -8.42 -0.36 3.84
N SER A 128 -9.45 -0.95 4.45
CA SER A 128 -9.26 -1.91 5.54
C SER A 128 -8.39 -3.08 5.09
N GLN A 129 -7.67 -3.69 6.04
CA GLN A 129 -6.90 -4.88 5.75
C GLN A 129 -7.82 -6.08 5.51
N PHE A 130 -7.43 -6.95 4.60
CA PHE A 130 -8.11 -8.22 4.37
C PHE A 130 -7.10 -9.35 4.17
N ASN A 131 -7.56 -10.58 4.41
CA ASN A 131 -6.81 -11.77 4.04
C ASN A 131 -7.03 -12.03 2.55
N PRO A 132 -5.99 -12.41 1.78
CA PRO A 132 -6.17 -12.95 0.45
C PRO A 132 -7.15 -14.13 0.51
N SER A 133 -8.16 -14.11 -0.34
CA SER A 133 -9.18 -15.15 -0.43
C SER A 133 -8.65 -16.34 -1.22
N PRO A 134 -9.34 -17.50 -1.20
CA PRO A 134 -8.96 -18.61 -2.08
C PRO A 134 -9.20 -18.30 -3.57
N TYR A 135 -9.93 -17.23 -3.89
CA TYR A 135 -10.33 -16.85 -5.24
C TYR A 135 -9.63 -15.55 -5.66
N THR A 136 -8.42 -15.66 -6.21
CA THR A 136 -7.58 -14.51 -6.58
C THR A 136 -8.27 -13.53 -7.54
N ALA A 137 -9.06 -14.02 -8.49
CA ALA A 137 -9.84 -13.18 -9.41
C ALA A 137 -10.83 -12.25 -8.67
N ARG A 138 -11.42 -12.72 -7.56
CA ARG A 138 -12.32 -11.90 -6.72
C ARG A 138 -11.55 -10.78 -6.04
N ASP A 139 -10.37 -11.07 -5.51
CA ASP A 139 -9.52 -10.09 -4.84
C ASP A 139 -8.99 -9.03 -5.83
N ILE A 140 -8.60 -9.46 -7.04
CA ILE A 140 -8.20 -8.55 -8.13
C ILE A 140 -9.37 -7.63 -8.50
N SER A 141 -10.56 -8.19 -8.75
CA SER A 141 -11.76 -7.41 -9.06
C SER A 141 -12.15 -6.44 -7.93
N TYR A 142 -11.91 -6.83 -6.68
CA TYR A 142 -12.15 -6.00 -5.51
C TYR A 142 -11.18 -4.81 -5.43
N LEU A 143 -9.89 -5.08 -5.61
CA LEU A 143 -8.85 -4.05 -5.66
C LEU A 143 -9.07 -3.09 -6.84
N GLU A 144 -9.40 -3.62 -8.01
CA GLU A 144 -9.73 -2.82 -9.19
C GLU A 144 -10.90 -1.88 -8.91
N ARG A 145 -12.01 -2.41 -8.36
CA ARG A 145 -13.15 -1.60 -7.95
C ARG A 145 -12.75 -0.51 -6.98
N PHE A 146 -11.95 -0.81 -5.95
CA PHE A 146 -11.48 0.18 -5.00
C PHE A 146 -10.79 1.37 -5.69
N PHE A 147 -9.87 1.11 -6.62
CA PHE A 147 -9.13 2.16 -7.32
C PHE A 147 -9.97 2.89 -8.38
N VAL A 148 -10.90 2.20 -9.06
CA VAL A 148 -11.81 2.80 -10.04
C VAL A 148 -12.83 3.71 -9.35
N TYR A 149 -13.47 3.25 -8.27
CA TYR A 149 -14.44 4.06 -7.54
C TYR A 149 -13.79 5.25 -6.86
N PHE A 150 -12.54 5.12 -6.42
CA PHE A 150 -11.84 6.26 -5.81
C PHE A 150 -11.56 7.37 -6.83
N ARG A 151 -11.07 7.03 -8.03
CA ARG A 151 -10.85 7.99 -9.13
C ARG A 151 -12.11 8.74 -9.61
N LYS A 152 -13.31 8.29 -9.25
CA LYS A 152 -14.58 8.92 -9.62
C LYS A 152 -15.08 9.95 -8.59
N VAL A 153 -14.40 10.12 -7.45
CA VAL A 153 -14.84 10.97 -6.31
C VAL A 153 -13.96 12.19 -6.16
#